data_AF-A0A212DGD2-F1
#
_entry.id   AF-A0A212DGD2-F1
#
_cell.length_a   1.000
_cell.length_b   1.000
_cell.length_c   1.000
_cell.angle_alpha   90.00
_cell.angle_beta   90.00
_cell.angle_gamma   90.00
#
_symmetry.space_group_name_H-M   'P 1'
#
loop_
_entity.id
_entity.type
_entity.pdbx_description
1 polymer ?
#
loop_
_entity_poly.entity_id
_entity_poly.type
_entity_poly.pdbx_seq_one_letter_code
_entity_poly.pdbx_strand_id
1 'polypeptide(L)'
;MFGGVDNAYYNGELNWVPVTKAWYWQITMDSGCQVLVDTRTSLLIGPSKVVPNIQKLIDAIASKDHEVKGQATGSLLVSLHTKDQQGQPPSLFLLQHVVSYKSIGALPPVIFMIDSTDYPVPPQVYMW
;
A
#
# COMPACT_ATOMS: atom_id res chain seq x y z
N MET A 1 1.10 22.70 0.37
CA MET A 1 0.93 23.80 -0.60
C MET A 1 -0.54 23.90 -0.96
N PHE A 2 -1.08 25.10 -1.11
CA PHE A 2 -2.48 25.32 -1.51
C PHE A 2 -2.52 26.10 -2.83
N GLY A 3 -3.45 25.76 -3.72
CA GLY A 3 -3.70 26.54 -4.95
C GLY A 3 -2.96 26.10 -6.22
N GLY A 4 -2.27 24.96 -6.22
CA GLY A 4 -1.61 24.45 -7.44
C GLY A 4 -0.60 23.35 -7.19
N VAL A 5 0.26 23.13 -8.19
CA VAL A 5 1.45 22.26 -8.17
C VAL A 5 2.72 23.13 -8.24
N ASP A 6 3.80 22.71 -7.58
CA ASP A 6 5.09 23.42 -7.56
C ASP A 6 6.12 22.50 -8.19
N ASN A 7 6.67 22.98 -9.30
CA ASN A 7 7.60 22.25 -10.16
C ASN A 7 8.96 22.02 -9.48
N ALA A 8 9.24 22.66 -8.34
CA ALA A 8 10.43 22.38 -7.55
C ALA A 8 10.40 21.01 -6.84
N TYR A 9 9.22 20.38 -6.69
CA TYR A 9 9.03 19.16 -5.90
C TYR A 9 8.75 17.89 -6.72
N TYR A 10 8.80 17.97 -8.04
CA TYR A 10 8.67 16.79 -8.92
C TYR A 10 9.55 16.93 -10.15
N ASN A 11 9.84 15.79 -10.79
CA ASN A 11 10.57 15.71 -12.04
C ASN A 11 9.67 15.10 -13.12
N GLY A 12 9.88 15.50 -14.37
CA GLY A 12 9.10 14.99 -15.51
C GLY A 12 7.73 15.64 -15.62
N GLU A 13 6.81 14.98 -16.32
CA GLU A 13 5.45 15.46 -16.55
C GLU A 13 4.46 14.85 -15.55
N LEU A 14 3.42 15.60 -15.20
CA LEU A 14 2.33 15.11 -14.35
C LEU A 14 1.30 14.35 -15.19
N ASN A 15 0.99 13.12 -14.79
CA ASN A 15 -0.13 12.37 -15.32
C ASN A 15 -1.40 12.67 -14.51
N TRP A 16 -2.43 13.20 -15.18
CA TRP A 16 -3.68 13.64 -14.54
C TRP A 16 -4.78 12.59 -14.71
N VAL A 17 -5.23 12.02 -13.59
CA VAL A 17 -6.22 10.95 -13.58
C VAL A 17 -7.54 11.46 -13.00
N PRO A 18 -8.69 11.23 -13.67
CA PRO A 18 -9.97 11.71 -13.18
C PRO A 18 -10.39 10.96 -11.90
N VAL A 19 -10.95 11.70 -10.95
CA VAL A 19 -11.60 11.09 -9.78
C VAL A 19 -12.90 10.40 -10.17
N THR A 20 -13.17 9.24 -9.58
CA THR A 20 -14.38 8.45 -9.89
C THR A 20 -15.57 8.80 -9.02
N LYS A 21 -15.33 9.48 -7.88
CA LYS A 21 -16.38 9.86 -6.94
C LYS A 21 -16.07 11.22 -6.32
N ALA A 22 -17.00 12.17 -6.46
CA ALA A 22 -16.91 13.46 -5.78
C ALA A 22 -16.72 13.28 -4.27
N TRP A 23 -15.96 14.18 -3.64
CA TRP A 23 -15.58 14.16 -2.21
C TRP A 23 -14.58 13.07 -1.80
N TYR A 24 -14.15 12.21 -2.72
CA TYR A 24 -13.12 11.21 -2.47
C TYR A 24 -11.97 11.37 -3.44
N TRP A 25 -10.74 11.27 -2.93
CA TRP A 25 -9.55 11.09 -3.77
C TRP A 25 -9.47 9.64 -4.26
N GLN A 26 -10.52 9.22 -4.96
CA GLN A 26 -10.69 7.87 -5.48
C GLN A 26 -10.46 7.86 -6.98
N ILE A 27 -9.64 6.93 -7.46
CA ILE A 27 -9.30 6.76 -8.88
C ILE A 27 -9.46 5.29 -9.30
N THR A 28 -9.54 5.07 -10.60
CA THR A 28 -9.55 3.72 -11.20
C THR A 28 -8.12 3.31 -11.55
N MET A 29 -7.74 2.09 -11.18
CA MET A 29 -6.54 1.41 -11.72
C MET A 29 -6.87 0.65 -13.00
N ASP A 30 -5.85 0.32 -13.79
CA ASP A 30 -6.03 -0.41 -15.07
C ASP A 30 -6.67 -1.80 -14.89
N SER A 31 -6.56 -2.38 -13.69
CA SER A 31 -7.28 -3.60 -13.31
C SER A 31 -8.80 -3.44 -13.19
N GLY A 32 -9.32 -2.21 -13.30
CA GLY A 32 -10.72 -1.85 -13.05
C GLY A 32 -11.06 -1.64 -11.57
N CYS A 33 -10.11 -1.90 -10.67
CA CYS A 33 -10.31 -1.69 -9.24
C CYS A 33 -10.24 -0.21 -8.85
N GLN A 34 -10.95 0.14 -7.77
CA GLN A 34 -10.95 1.48 -7.20
C GLN A 34 -9.90 1.57 -6.08
N VAL A 35 -9.12 2.64 -6.07
CA VAL A 35 -8.14 2.92 -5.02
C VAL A 35 -8.38 4.31 -4.44
N LEU A 36 -8.10 4.46 -3.15
CA LEU A 36 -8.17 5.74 -2.44
C LEU A 36 -6.75 6.23 -2.16
N VAL A 37 -6.46 7.47 -2.55
CA VAL A 37 -5.23 8.16 -2.16
C VAL A 37 -5.48 8.80 -0.79
N ASP A 38 -5.07 8.11 0.28
CA ASP A 38 -5.41 8.47 1.65
C ASP A 38 -4.18 8.92 2.44
N THR A 39 -4.12 10.23 2.73
CA THR A 39 -3.04 10.83 3.53
C THR A 39 -3.15 10.51 5.02
N ARG A 40 -4.21 9.81 5.46
CA ARG A 40 -4.41 9.42 6.87
C ARG A 40 -3.82 8.07 7.21
N THR A 41 -3.27 7.34 6.23
CA THR A 41 -2.60 6.06 6.43
C THR A 41 -1.15 6.16 5.96
N SER A 42 -0.24 5.56 6.72
CA SER A 42 1.14 5.31 6.28
C SER A 42 1.29 3.96 5.57
N LEU A 43 0.19 3.22 5.45
CA LEU A 43 0.13 1.84 5.01
C LEU A 43 -0.54 1.70 3.64
N LEU A 44 -0.05 0.77 2.81
CA LEU A 44 -0.79 0.26 1.66
C LEU A 44 -1.94 -0.62 2.17
N ILE A 45 -3.18 -0.43 1.71
CA ILE A 45 -4.33 -1.19 2.21
C ILE A 45 -5.01 -1.86 1.03
N GLY A 46 -5.34 -3.15 1.17
CA GLY A 46 -5.86 -3.94 0.07
C GLY A 46 -6.95 -4.94 0.47
N PRO A 47 -7.61 -5.56 -0.52
CA PRO A 47 -8.65 -6.55 -0.27
C PRO A 47 -8.14 -7.79 0.49
N SER A 48 -8.96 -8.34 1.39
CA SER A 48 -8.67 -9.56 2.17
C SER A 48 -8.30 -10.79 1.37
N LYS A 49 -8.66 -10.82 0.08
CA LYS A 49 -8.34 -11.92 -0.84
C LYS A 49 -7.02 -11.74 -1.59
N VAL A 50 -6.51 -10.51 -1.71
CA VAL A 50 -5.32 -10.19 -2.53
C VAL A 50 -4.08 -10.14 -1.65
N VAL A 51 -4.18 -9.47 -0.51
CA VAL A 51 -3.02 -9.20 0.36
C VAL A 51 -2.39 -10.47 0.93
N PRO A 52 -3.12 -11.52 1.36
CA PRO A 52 -2.48 -12.75 1.82
C PRO A 52 -1.66 -13.44 0.73
N ASN A 53 -2.03 -13.28 -0.55
CA ASN A 53 -1.25 -13.81 -1.66
C ASN A 53 0.07 -13.04 -1.83
N ILE A 54 0.05 -11.72 -1.63
CA ILE A 54 1.27 -10.89 -1.63
C ILE A 54 2.16 -11.26 -0.45
N GLN A 55 1.59 -11.36 0.76
CA GLN A 55 2.32 -11.76 1.97
C GLN A 55 2.99 -13.13 1.79
N LYS A 56 2.27 -14.10 1.21
CA LYS A 56 2.82 -15.41 0.89
C LYS A 56 3.92 -15.34 -0.18
N LEU A 57 3.78 -14.49 -1.19
CA LEU A 57 4.77 -14.33 -2.26
C LEU A 57 6.11 -13.80 -1.75
N ILE A 58 6.09 -12.97 -0.70
CA ILE A 58 7.29 -12.36 -0.11
C ILE A 58 7.78 -13.08 1.15
N ASP A 59 7.27 -14.29 1.43
CA ASP A 59 7.56 -15.08 2.63
C ASP A 59 7.34 -14.30 3.95
N ALA A 60 6.29 -13.48 4.00
CA ALA A 60 5.93 -12.76 5.20
C ALA A 60 5.30 -13.68 6.25
N ILE A 61 5.70 -13.49 7.50
CA ILE A 61 5.26 -14.28 8.63
C ILE A 61 4.44 -13.39 9.56
N ALA A 62 3.27 -13.87 9.99
CA ALA A 62 2.47 -13.17 10.98
C ALA A 62 3.23 -13.11 12.31
N SER A 63 3.54 -11.91 12.78
CA SER A 63 4.14 -11.70 14.11
C SER A 63 3.05 -11.38 15.11
N LYS A 64 2.96 -12.17 16.18
CA LYS A 64 2.09 -11.88 17.33
C LYS A 64 2.79 -11.04 18.40
N ASP A 65 4.12 -10.94 18.33
CA ASP A 65 4.95 -10.22 19.29
C ASP A 65 5.76 -9.14 18.58
N HIS A 66 5.91 -7.99 19.23
CA HIS A 66 6.87 -6.97 18.83
C HIS A 66 8.27 -7.54 19.10
N GLU A 67 9.09 -7.70 18.05
CA GLU A 67 10.51 -8.06 18.09
C GLU A 67 10.85 -9.57 17.98
N VAL A 68 11.10 -10.02 16.75
CA VAL A 68 11.88 -11.25 16.48
C VAL A 68 13.35 -10.85 16.27
N LYS A 69 14.22 -11.14 17.24
CA LYS A 69 15.66 -10.86 17.14
C LYS A 69 16.26 -11.48 15.87
N GLY A 70 16.94 -10.65 15.07
CA GLY A 70 17.62 -11.08 13.84
C GLY A 70 16.78 -10.96 12.55
N GLN A 71 15.55 -10.46 12.63
CA GLN A 71 14.77 -9.98 11.50
C GLN A 71 14.70 -8.46 11.59
N ALA A 72 14.79 -7.74 10.46
CA ALA A 72 14.37 -6.34 10.49
C ALA A 72 12.88 -6.36 10.84
N THR A 73 12.46 -5.54 11.80
CA THR A 73 11.12 -4.97 11.69
C THR A 73 11.03 -4.44 10.27
N GLY A 74 10.16 -5.05 9.50
CA GLY A 74 9.99 -4.87 8.07
C GLY A 74 8.49 -4.88 7.88
N SER A 75 7.81 -3.82 8.29
CA SER A 75 6.35 -3.82 8.35
C SER A 75 5.78 -3.55 6.96
N LEU A 76 5.63 -4.60 6.15
CA LEU A 76 4.56 -4.57 5.17
C LEU A 76 3.24 -4.74 5.94
N LEU A 77 2.85 -3.68 6.65
CA LEU A 77 1.53 -3.57 7.24
C LEU A 77 0.57 -3.27 6.09
N VAL A 78 0.38 -4.24 5.19
CA VAL A 78 -0.73 -4.14 4.26
C VAL A 78 -1.98 -4.41 5.08
N SER A 79 -2.66 -3.34 5.48
CA SER A 79 -3.86 -3.48 6.28
C SER A 79 -4.92 -4.17 5.43
N LEU A 80 -5.51 -5.22 5.99
CA LEU A 80 -6.66 -5.87 5.43
C LEU A 80 -7.89 -5.12 5.92
N HIS A 81 -8.63 -4.48 5.02
CA HIS A 81 -10.03 -4.18 5.26
C HIS A 81 -10.84 -4.51 4.01
N THR A 82 -11.74 -5.48 4.13
CA THR A 82 -12.98 -5.44 3.37
C THR A 82 -13.87 -4.39 4.04
N LYS A 83 -14.36 -3.41 3.28
CA LYS A 83 -15.62 -2.78 3.67
C LYS A 83 -16.67 -3.88 3.53
N ASP A 84 -16.96 -4.58 4.61
CA ASP A 84 -18.26 -5.21 4.71
C ASP A 84 -19.26 -4.04 4.77
N GLN A 85 -20.31 -4.10 3.96
CA GLN A 85 -21.34 -3.06 3.79
C GLN A 85 -22.20 -2.84 5.07
N GLN A 86 -21.67 -3.02 6.27
CA GLN A 86 -22.36 -2.88 7.55
C GLN A 86 -21.47 -2.23 8.60
N GLY A 87 -21.35 -0.90 8.53
CA GLY A 87 -21.47 0.04 9.67
C GLY A 87 -20.74 -0.18 11.01
N GLN A 88 -19.81 -1.13 11.17
CA GLN A 88 -19.15 -1.40 12.44
C GLN A 88 -17.80 -0.67 12.53
N PRO A 89 -17.47 0.02 13.64
CA PRO A 89 -16.17 0.68 13.78
C PRO A 89 -15.03 -0.36 13.71
N PRO A 90 -13.96 -0.07 12.95
CA PRO A 90 -12.87 -1.01 12.74
C PRO A 90 -12.14 -1.31 14.05
N SER A 91 -12.10 -2.59 14.43
CA SER A 91 -11.24 -3.08 15.52
C SER A 91 -9.77 -2.99 15.09
N LEU A 92 -8.99 -2.22 15.84
CA LEU A 92 -7.57 -1.88 15.62
C LEU A 92 -6.59 -3.03 15.91
N PHE A 93 -6.98 -4.30 15.77
CA PHE A 93 -6.02 -5.39 15.90
C PHE A 93 -5.22 -5.57 14.61
N LEU A 94 -4.14 -4.79 14.48
CA LEU A 94 -3.15 -4.93 13.42
C LEU A 94 -2.36 -6.22 13.63
N LEU A 95 -2.67 -7.26 12.85
CA LEU A 95 -1.77 -8.40 12.68
C LEU A 95 -0.61 -7.96 11.79
N GLN A 96 0.52 -7.65 12.41
CA GLN A 96 1.74 -7.28 11.71
C GLN A 96 2.33 -8.51 11.01
N HIS A 97 2.78 -8.32 9.78
CA HIS A 97 3.55 -9.32 9.05
C HIS A 97 4.97 -8.80 8.88
N VAL A 98 5.95 -9.67 9.11
CA VAL A 98 7.38 -9.35 9.05
C VAL A 98 8.06 -10.21 7.99
N VAL A 99 9.10 -9.66 7.36
CA VAL A 99 9.95 -10.36 6.39
C VAL A 99 11.41 -10.22 6.85
N SER A 100 12.23 -11.22 6.56
CA SER A 100 13.67 -11.16 6.84
C SER A 100 14.35 -10.00 6.09
N TYR A 101 15.19 -9.23 6.79
CA TYR A 101 15.96 -8.13 6.20
C TYR A 101 16.87 -8.59 5.05
N LYS A 102 17.35 -9.84 5.12
CA LYS A 102 18.21 -10.44 4.10
C LYS A 102 17.49 -10.60 2.77
N SER A 103 16.15 -10.67 2.78
CA SER A 103 15.33 -10.89 1.60
C SER A 103 14.91 -9.59 0.92
N ILE A 104 15.02 -8.43 1.57
CA ILE A 104 14.50 -7.14 1.04
C ILE A 104 15.08 -6.82 -0.35
N GLY A 105 16.37 -7.06 -0.56
CA GLY A 105 17.03 -6.81 -1.85
C GLY A 105 16.57 -7.73 -2.99
N ALA A 106 15.86 -8.81 -2.68
CA ALA A 106 15.33 -9.77 -3.64
C ALA A 106 13.81 -9.66 -3.82
N LEU A 107 13.13 -8.80 -3.05
CA LEU A 107 11.68 -8.62 -3.18
C LEU A 107 11.34 -7.86 -4.47
N PRO A 108 10.26 -8.23 -5.17
CA PRO A 108 9.79 -7.48 -6.33
C PRO A 108 9.14 -6.16 -5.91
N PRO A 109 9.16 -5.10 -6.73
CA PRO A 109 8.37 -3.90 -6.47
C PRO A 109 6.87 -4.21 -6.52
N VAL A 110 6.07 -3.47 -5.74
CA VAL A 110 4.61 -3.43 -5.92
C VAL A 110 4.31 -2.39 -6.99
N ILE A 111 3.66 -2.79 -8.08
CA ILE A 111 3.38 -1.90 -9.21
C ILE A 111 1.90 -1.51 -9.20
N PHE A 112 1.63 -0.20 -9.16
CA PHE A 112 0.31 0.34 -9.42
C PHE A 112 0.25 0.79 -10.87
N MET A 113 -0.54 0.10 -11.70
CA MET A 113 -0.79 0.51 -13.08
C MET A 113 -1.99 1.45 -13.11
N ILE A 114 -1.76 2.70 -13.54
CA ILE A 114 -2.78 3.75 -13.60
C ILE A 114 -2.64 4.49 -14.92
N ASP A 115 -3.69 4.45 -15.74
CA ASP A 115 -3.74 5.07 -17.07
C ASP A 115 -2.57 4.60 -17.96
N SER A 116 -2.40 3.27 -18.05
CA SER A 116 -1.31 2.62 -18.79
C SER A 116 0.11 3.01 -18.35
N THR A 117 0.24 3.66 -17.18
CA THR A 117 1.52 4.07 -16.62
C THR A 117 1.84 3.25 -15.37
N ASP A 118 3.05 2.71 -15.30
CA ASP A 118 3.54 1.95 -14.16
C ASP A 118 4.09 2.89 -13.07
N TYR A 119 3.55 2.77 -11.85
CA TYR A 119 4.05 3.43 -10.65
C TYR A 119 4.63 2.39 -9.68
N PRO A 120 5.93 2.03 -9.81
CA PRO A 120 6.56 1.05 -8.95
C PRO A 120 6.85 1.62 -7.56
N VAL A 121 6.44 0.89 -6.53
CA VAL A 121 6.84 1.11 -5.13
C VAL A 121 7.89 0.05 -4.79
N PRO A 122 9.17 0.42 -4.65
CA PRO A 122 10.23 -0.54 -4.41
C PRO A 122 10.23 -1.04 -2.95
N PRO A 123 10.78 -2.23 -2.66
CA PRO A 123 10.78 -2.83 -1.33
C PRO A 123 11.30 -1.93 -0.21
N GLN A 124 12.28 -1.09 -0.51
CA GLN A 124 12.89 -0.16 0.44
C GLN A 124 11.92 0.92 0.95
N VAL A 125 10.79 1.13 0.26
CA VAL A 125 9.79 2.14 0.61
C VAL A 125 8.65 1.54 1.42
N TYR A 126 8.25 0.30 1.14
CA TYR A 126 7.14 -0.37 1.85
C TYR A 126 7.60 -1.33 2.95
N MET A 127 8.91 -1.54 3.11
CA MET A 127 9.54 -2.31 4.20
C MET A 127 10.35 -1.36 5.09
N TRP A 128 9.93 -1.18 6.35
CA TRP A 128 10.67 -0.45 7.38
C TRP A 128 10.88 -1.28 8.62
#